data_AF-A0A1G8JLF1-F1
#
_entry.id   AF-A0A1G8JLF1-F1
#
_cell.length_a   1.000
_cell.length_b   1.000
_cell.length_c   1.000
_cell.angle_alpha   90.00
_cell.angle_beta   90.00
_cell.angle_gamma   90.00
#
_symmetry.space_group_name_H-M   'P 1'
#
loop_
_entity.id
_entity.type
_entity.pdbx_description
1 polymer ?
#
loop_
_entity_poly.entity_id
_entity_poly.type
_entity_poly.pdbx_seq_one_letter_code
_entity_poly.pdbx_strand_id
1 'polypeptide(L)' 'MEFTNFCIMAFAAYLVLKKPEKEKLADRLLFGSIGLSFFIWIMMSWGTLMPIGNY' A
#
# COMPACT_ATOMS: atom_id res chain seq x y z
N MET A 1 -2.98 -6.13 -6.73
CA MET A 1 -1.91 -5.55 -5.90
C MET A 1 -2.08 -4.03 -5.82
N GLU A 2 -2.01 -3.30 -6.93
CA GLU A 2 -2.22 -1.84 -6.95
C GLU A 2 -3.66 -1.41 -6.65
N PHE A 3 -4.65 -2.18 -7.13
CA PHE A 3 -6.08 -1.93 -6.83
C PHE A 3 -6.39 -1.97 -5.33
N THR A 4 -5.70 -2.84 -4.58
CA THR A 4 -5.86 -2.94 -3.13
C THR A 4 -5.36 -1.68 -2.43
N ASN A 5 -4.20 -1.16 -2.85
CA ASN A 5 -3.68 0.11 -2.34
C ASN A 5 -4.58 1.29 -2.70
N PHE A 6 -5.14 1.31 -3.91
CA PHE A 6 -6.12 2.32 -4.31
C PHE A 6 -7.36 2.31 -3.40
N CYS A 7 -7.91 1.13 -3.10
CA CYS A 7 -9.03 1.00 -2.18
C CYS A 7 -8.69 1.46 -0.76
N ILE A 8 -7.49 1.16 -0.25
CA ILE A 8 -7.03 1.60 1.08
C ILE A 8 -6.89 3.12 1.14
N MET A 9 -6.32 3.74 0.10
CA MET A 9 -6.23 5.21 -0.01
C MET A 9 -7.61 5.86 -0.09
N ALA A 10 -8.51 5.34 -0.93
CA ALA A 10 -9.86 5.86 -1.07
C ALA A 10 -10.66 5.73 0.25
N PHE A 11 -10.48 4.63 0.97
CA PHE A 11 -11.10 4.42 2.28
C PHE A 11 -10.53 5.36 3.34
N ALA A 12 -9.21 5.55 3.37
CA ALA A 12 -8.57 6.52 4.26
C ALA A 12 -9.06 7.96 3.99
N ALA A 13 -9.14 8.36 2.71
CA ALA A 13 -9.65 9.67 2.30
C ALA A 13 -11.13 9.87 2.68
N TYR A 14 -11.98 8.85 2.47
CA TYR A 14 -13.38 8.89 2.92
C TYR A 14 -13.50 9.01 4.45
N LEU A 15 -12.62 8.33 5.18
CA LEU A 15 -12.64 8.31 6.64
C LEU A 15 -12.20 9.65 7.23
N VAL A 16 -11.20 10.31 6.64
CA VAL A 16 -10.82 11.69 6.98
C VAL A 16 -11.93 12.68 6.65
N LEU A 17 -12.56 12.55 5.47
CA LEU A 17 -13.61 13.48 5.02
C LEU A 17 -14.89 13.41 5.89
N LYS A 18 -15.33 12.20 6.26
CA LYS A 18 -16.57 12.02 7.06
C LYS A 18 -16.36 12.01 8.56
N LYS A 19 -15.20 11.59 9.06
CA LYS A 19 -14.93 11.41 10.49
C LYS A 19 -13.49 11.82 10.84
N PRO A 20 -13.19 13.13 10.91
CA PRO A 20 -11.86 13.63 11.27
C PRO A 20 -11.41 13.19 12.67
N GLU A 21 -12.33 12.84 13.56
CA GLU A 21 -12.01 12.25 14.88
C GLU A 21 -11.18 10.95 14.77
N LYS A 22 -11.22 10.28 13.62
CA LYS A 22 -10.47 9.05 13.34
C LYS A 22 -9.26 9.28 12.43
N GLU A 23 -8.80 10.52 12.28
CA GLU A 23 -7.66 10.89 11.43
C GLU A 23 -6.39 10.10 11.77
N LYS A 24 -6.13 9.85 13.06
CA LYS A 24 -5.00 9.03 13.53
C LYS A 24 -5.05 7.57 13.03
N LEU A 25 -6.26 7.07 12.75
CA LEU A 25 -6.51 5.74 12.20
C LEU A 25 -6.28 5.74 10.68
N ALA A 26 -6.71 6.81 9.99
CA ALA A 26 -6.45 7.00 8.57
C ALA A 26 -4.94 7.18 8.29
N ASP A 27 -4.22 7.90 9.14
CA ASP A 27 -2.78 8.10 9.05
C ASP A 27 -2.01 6.77 9.14
N ARG A 28 -2.33 5.93 10.14
CA ARG A 28 -1.77 4.57 10.23
C ARG A 28 -2.10 3.71 9.01
N LEU A 29 -3.31 3.87 8.45
CA LEU A 29 -3.74 3.12 7.26
C LEU A 29 -2.96 3.55 6.01
N LEU A 30 -2.72 4.85 5.85
CA LEU A 30 -1.89 5.40 4.77
C LEU A 30 -0.43 4.99 4.93
N PHE A 31 0.11 5.04 6.14
CA PHE A 31 1.47 4.58 6.42
C PHE A 31 1.63 3.08 6.11
N GLY A 32 0.63 2.27 6.48
CA GLY A 32 0.57 0.85 6.11
C GLY A 32 0.51 0.63 4.59
N SER A 33 -0.26 1.44 3.86
CA SER A 33 -0.36 1.36 2.39
C SER A 33 0.96 1.73 1.69
N ILE A 34 1.68 2.73 2.19
CA ILE A 34 3.02 3.10 1.70
C ILE A 34 4.01 1.95 1.93
N GLY A 35 3.99 1.35 3.12
CA GLY A 35 4.81 0.18 3.43
C GLY A 35 4.49 -1.02 2.53
N LEU A 36 3.21 -1.25 2.25
CA LEU A 36 2.76 -2.31 1.34
C LEU A 36 3.25 -2.05 -0.10
N SER A 37 3.17 -0.80 -0.58
CA SER A 37 3.72 -0.41 -1.89
C SER A 37 5.22 -0.69 -1.98
N PHE A 38 5.99 -0.31 -0.95
CA PHE A 38 7.43 -0.58 -0.90
C PHE A 38 7.75 -2.08 -0.88
N PHE A 39 6.99 -2.86 -0.12
CA PHE A 39 7.16 -4.30 -0.06
C PHE A 39 6.86 -4.97 -1.41
N ILE A 40 5.78 -4.57 -2.07
CA ILE A 40 5.43 -5.05 -3.41
C ILE A 40 6.52 -4.69 -4.42
N TRP A 41 7.07 -3.48 -4.34
CA TRP A 41 8.16 -3.04 -5.19
C TRP A 41 9.44 -3.88 -4.98
N ILE A 42 9.79 -4.19 -3.73
CA ILE A 42 10.92 -5.08 -3.43
C ILE A 42 10.67 -6.48 -3.99
N MET A 43 9.48 -7.06 -3.79
CA MET A 43 9.13 -8.39 -4.30
C MET A 43 9.17 -8.46 -5.84
N MET A 44 8.62 -7.45 -6.53
CA MET A 44 8.72 -7.35 -7.99
C MET A 44 10.17 -7.15 -8.44
N SER A 45 10.93 -6.28 -7.78
CA SER A 45 12.34 -6.04 -8.10
C SER A 45 13.14 -7.31 -7.90
N TRP A 46 12.86 -8.11 -6.87
CA TRP A 46 13.52 -9.38 -6.60
C TRP A 46 13.17 -10.44 -7.65
N GLY A 47 11.89 -10.54 -8.03
CA GLY A 47 11.46 -11.45 -9.10
C GLY A 47 11.96 -11.06 -10.50
N THR A 48 12.26 -9.78 -10.72
CA THR A 48 12.80 -9.27 -11.99
C THR A 48 14.34 -9.32 -12.03
N LEU A 49 15.02 -9.08 -10.89
CA LEU A 49 16.48 -9.07 -10.77
C LEU A 49 17.10 -10.45 -10.57
N MET A 50 16.37 -11.40 -9.97
CA MET A 50 16.76 -12.81 -9.97
C MET A 50 15.78 -13.61 -10.83
N PRO A 51 16.09 -13.86 -12.12
CA PRO A 51 15.42 -14.92 -12.85
C PRO A 51 15.80 -16.24 -12.19
N ILE A 52 15.02 -16.67 -11.20
CA ILE A 52 15.06 -18.03 -10.68
C ILE A 52 14.58 -18.92 -11.83
N GLY A 53 15.52 -19.45 -12.62
CA GLY A 53 15.25 -20.52 -13.57
C GLY A 53 15.46 -20.21 -15.06
N ASN A 54 16.55 -19.53 -15.46
CA ASN A 54 17.02 -19.67 -16.85
C ASN A 54 18.56 -19.75 -16.97
N TYR A 55 19.16 -20.66 -16.21
CA TYR A 55 20.37 -21.42 -16.55
C TYR A 55 20.19 -22.85 -16.05
#